data_AF-A0A7D9IBE7-F1
#
_entry.id   AF-A0A7D9IBE7-F1
#
_cell.length_a   1.000
_cell.length_b   1.000
_cell.length_c   1.000
_cell.angle_alpha   90.00
_cell.angle_beta   90.00
_cell.angle_gamma   90.00
#
_symmetry.space_group_name_H-M   'P 1'
#
loop_
_entity.id
_entity.type
_entity.pdbx_description
1 polymer ?
#
loop_
_entity_poly.entity_id
_entity_poly.type
_entity_poly.pdbx_seq_one_letter_code
_entity_poly.pdbx_strand_id
1 'polypeptide(L)'
;MSWNSSRVHPCFMRKEMDVVQTDVKEVQNDTREVEDEVKQMKLTQEEFIRNLMDQVARQNDVVDDLCHRMNNMKAEMEWNAKEASERCDLFTGRQKIFVCGGGDSKTNFNSVESYSWPENSWTVEPAMKEARSDPSAFVHERQIYVSGGWTGTQRTDSIESMNVKPYHHCLLLSLVWLVLVIK
;
A
#
# COMPACT_ATOMS: atom_id res chain seq x y z
N MET A 1 46.19 -74.28 -26.83
CA MET A 1 44.96 -74.62 -27.58
C MET A 1 45.19 -74.22 -29.03
N SER A 2 45.45 -75.21 -29.88
CA SER A 2 45.77 -75.03 -31.30
C SER A 2 44.52 -74.57 -32.06
N TRP A 3 44.56 -73.37 -32.65
CA TRP A 3 43.57 -72.97 -33.65
C TRP A 3 43.78 -73.83 -34.91
N ASN A 4 42.83 -74.73 -35.18
CA ASN A 4 42.83 -75.56 -36.38
C ASN A 4 42.19 -74.74 -37.51
N SER A 5 43.02 -74.10 -38.34
CA SER A 5 42.55 -73.33 -39.50
C SER A 5 42.22 -74.26 -40.66
N SER A 6 40.95 -74.65 -40.78
CA SER A 6 40.41 -75.28 -41.98
C SER A 6 40.41 -74.26 -43.12
N ARG A 7 41.03 -74.59 -44.27
CA ARG A 7 41.03 -73.71 -45.45
C ARG A 7 39.60 -73.50 -45.94
N VAL A 8 39.07 -72.30 -45.73
CA VAL A 8 37.72 -71.91 -46.14
C VAL A 8 37.74 -71.53 -47.63
N HIS A 9 36.79 -72.05 -48.42
CA HIS A 9 36.76 -71.79 -49.85
C HIS A 9 36.40 -70.31 -50.13
N PRO A 10 37.06 -69.61 -51.07
CA PRO A 10 36.82 -68.18 -51.34
C PRO A 10 35.35 -67.82 -51.62
N CYS A 11 34.58 -68.73 -52.22
CA CYS A 11 33.15 -68.54 -52.48
C CYS A 11 32.30 -68.46 -51.19
N PHE A 12 32.72 -69.16 -50.13
CA PHE A 12 32.05 -69.09 -48.83
C PHE A 12 32.31 -67.73 -48.18
N MET A 13 33.56 -67.28 -48.14
CA MET A 13 33.92 -65.95 -47.63
C MET A 13 33.22 -64.81 -48.40
N ARG A 14 33.01 -64.97 -49.72
CA ARG A 14 32.24 -64.01 -50.52
C ARG A 14 30.77 -63.95 -50.10
N LYS A 15 30.12 -65.10 -49.93
CA LYS A 15 28.71 -65.14 -49.47
C LYS A 15 28.54 -64.52 -48.10
N GLU A 16 29.42 -64.84 -47.15
CA GLU A 16 29.38 -64.23 -45.81
C GLU A 16 29.61 -62.71 -45.88
N MET A 17 30.51 -62.25 -46.75
CA MET A 17 30.75 -60.82 -46.94
C MET A 17 29.57 -60.10 -47.62
N ASP A 18 28.86 -60.75 -48.53
CA ASP A 18 27.64 -60.22 -49.15
C ASP A 18 26.49 -60.10 -48.14
N VAL A 19 26.35 -61.07 -47.22
CA VAL A 19 25.38 -61.01 -46.10
C VAL A 19 25.72 -59.84 -45.18
N VAL A 20 26.97 -59.75 -44.72
CA VAL A 20 27.43 -58.64 -43.86
C VAL A 20 27.24 -57.28 -44.53
N GLN A 21 27.50 -57.16 -45.83
CA GLN A 21 27.26 -55.91 -46.57
C GLN A 21 25.77 -55.54 -46.66
N THR A 22 24.89 -56.52 -46.66
CA THR A 22 23.43 -56.31 -46.67
C THR A 22 22.98 -55.84 -45.29
N ASP A 23 23.42 -56.52 -44.23
CA ASP A 23 23.10 -56.17 -42.84
C ASP A 23 23.63 -54.76 -42.49
N VAL A 24 24.84 -54.41 -42.94
CA VAL A 24 25.40 -53.06 -42.75
C VAL A 24 24.54 -52.00 -43.43
N LYS A 25 23.98 -52.28 -44.62
CA LYS A 25 23.11 -51.33 -45.32
C LYS A 25 21.76 -51.17 -44.62
N GLU A 26 21.22 -52.25 -44.06
CA GLU A 26 19.98 -52.22 -43.29
C GLU A 26 20.16 -51.37 -42.02
N VAL A 27 21.21 -51.64 -41.24
CA VAL A 27 21.55 -50.85 -40.05
C VAL A 27 21.80 -49.37 -40.39
N GLN A 28 22.43 -49.07 -41.53
CA GLN A 28 22.63 -47.69 -41.99
C GLN A 28 21.31 -46.98 -42.32
N ASN A 29 20.35 -47.68 -42.93
CA ASN A 29 19.04 -47.12 -43.22
C ASN A 29 18.24 -46.88 -41.93
N ASP A 30 18.23 -47.84 -41.01
CA ASP A 30 17.54 -47.71 -39.72
C ASP A 30 18.14 -46.56 -38.89
N THR A 31 19.47 -46.43 -38.89
CA THR A 31 20.16 -45.33 -38.20
C THR A 31 19.70 -43.98 -38.77
N ARG A 32 19.55 -43.88 -40.09
CA ARG A 32 19.12 -42.64 -40.76
C ARG A 32 17.68 -42.28 -40.45
N GLU A 33 16.79 -43.28 -40.39
CA GLU A 33 15.38 -43.09 -40.03
C GLU A 33 15.25 -42.55 -38.61
N VAL A 34 15.96 -43.16 -37.66
CA VAL A 34 16.01 -42.68 -36.26
C VAL A 34 16.59 -41.26 -36.17
N GLU A 35 17.65 -40.95 -36.94
CA GLU A 35 18.21 -39.59 -36.99
C GLU A 35 17.19 -38.56 -37.50
N ASP A 36 16.39 -38.90 -38.49
CA ASP A 36 15.38 -38.01 -39.04
C ASP A 36 14.20 -37.83 -38.08
N GLU A 37 13.77 -38.88 -37.37
CA GLU A 37 12.78 -38.78 -36.28
C GLU A 37 13.27 -37.87 -35.14
N VAL A 38 14.53 -38.03 -34.72
CA VAL A 38 15.13 -37.18 -33.69
C VAL A 38 15.20 -35.73 -34.14
N LYS A 39 15.47 -35.45 -35.41
CA LYS A 39 15.42 -34.07 -35.96
C LYS A 39 14.01 -33.50 -35.92
N GLN A 40 13.01 -34.28 -36.33
CA GLN A 40 11.60 -33.83 -36.28
C GLN A 40 11.15 -33.57 -34.85
N MET A 41 11.54 -34.42 -33.91
CA MET A 41 11.26 -34.25 -32.49
C MET A 41 11.92 -32.98 -31.92
N LYS A 42 13.15 -32.66 -32.33
CA LYS A 42 13.81 -31.41 -31.92
C LYS A 42 13.10 -30.17 -32.47
N LEU A 43 12.74 -30.18 -33.76
CA LEU A 43 12.03 -29.05 -34.38
C LEU A 43 10.68 -28.79 -33.71
N THR A 44 9.92 -29.86 -33.42
CA THR A 44 8.63 -29.75 -32.72
C THR A 44 8.80 -29.26 -31.27
N GLN A 45 9.85 -29.69 -30.56
CA GLN A 45 10.17 -29.13 -29.25
C GLN A 45 10.49 -27.64 -29.31
N GLU A 46 11.30 -27.20 -30.28
CA GLU A 46 11.66 -25.78 -30.44
C GLU A 46 10.44 -24.91 -30.81
N GLU A 47 9.51 -25.43 -31.60
CA GLU A 47 8.26 -24.76 -31.91
C GLU A 47 7.33 -24.66 -30.68
N PHE A 48 7.25 -25.73 -29.88
CA PHE A 48 6.49 -25.72 -28.63
C PHE A 48 7.06 -24.69 -27.63
N ILE A 49 8.39 -24.64 -27.48
CA ILE A 49 9.07 -23.66 -26.62
C ILE A 49 8.79 -22.24 -27.10
N ARG A 50 8.88 -21.98 -28.41
CA ARG A 50 8.56 -20.66 -28.98
C ARG A 50 7.13 -20.23 -28.68
N ASN A 51 6.17 -21.10 -28.92
CA ASN A 51 4.76 -20.81 -28.65
C ASN A 51 4.49 -20.51 -27.17
N LEU A 52 5.13 -21.25 -26.25
CA LEU A 52 5.05 -20.98 -24.82
C LEU A 52 5.66 -19.63 -24.45
N MET A 53 6.85 -19.31 -24.97
CA MET A 53 7.52 -18.03 -24.72
C MET A 53 6.68 -16.86 -25.22
N ASP A 54 6.07 -16.98 -26.40
CA ASP A 54 5.17 -15.96 -26.94
C ASP A 54 3.91 -15.79 -26.09
N GLN A 55 3.37 -16.88 -25.52
CA GLN A 55 2.23 -16.81 -24.62
C GLN A 55 2.58 -16.12 -23.31
N VAL A 56 3.74 -16.42 -22.73
CA VAL A 56 4.24 -15.76 -21.52
C VAL A 56 4.49 -14.27 -21.78
N ALA A 57 5.09 -13.92 -22.92
CA ALA A 57 5.31 -12.52 -23.30
C ALA A 57 4.00 -11.74 -23.38
N ARG A 58 2.97 -12.28 -24.05
CA ARG A 58 1.63 -11.66 -24.12
C ARG A 58 1.00 -11.48 -22.74
N GLN A 59 1.23 -12.41 -21.81
CA GLN A 59 0.74 -12.28 -20.44
C GLN A 59 1.47 -11.19 -19.66
N ASN A 60 2.79 -11.06 -19.85
CA ASN A 60 3.57 -9.99 -19.24
C ASN A 60 3.14 -8.61 -19.74
N ASP A 61 2.83 -8.44 -21.03
CA ASP A 61 2.33 -7.17 -21.58
C ASP A 61 1.03 -6.70 -20.88
N VAL A 62 0.12 -7.64 -20.58
CA VAL A 62 -1.12 -7.34 -19.83
C VAL A 62 -0.81 -6.93 -18.40
N VAL A 63 0.15 -7.59 -17.75
CA VAL A 63 0.58 -7.23 -16.40
C VAL A 63 1.19 -5.83 -16.38
N ASP A 64 2.01 -5.48 -17.36
CA ASP A 64 2.62 -4.17 -17.48
C ASP A 64 1.58 -3.06 -17.70
N ASP A 65 0.57 -3.29 -18.55
CA ASP A 65 -0.55 -2.36 -18.73
C ASP A 65 -1.32 -2.14 -17.43
N LEU A 66 -1.64 -3.22 -16.70
CA LEU A 66 -2.32 -3.14 -15.42
C LEU A 66 -1.49 -2.39 -14.38
N CYS A 67 -0.18 -2.66 -14.30
CA CYS A 67 0.72 -1.93 -13.43
C CYS A 67 0.76 -0.43 -13.77
N HIS A 68 0.79 -0.07 -15.06
CA HIS A 68 0.75 1.32 -15.49
C HIS A 68 -0.56 2.01 -15.07
N ARG A 69 -1.71 1.36 -15.31
CA ARG A 69 -3.03 1.88 -14.89
C ARG A 69 -3.14 2.03 -13.38
N MET A 70 -2.65 1.07 -12.61
CA MET A 70 -2.62 1.14 -11.15
C MET A 70 -1.75 2.30 -10.66
N ASN A 71 -0.59 2.53 -11.28
CA ASN A 71 0.29 3.64 -10.93
C ASN A 71 -0.35 5.00 -11.25
N ASN A 72 -1.04 5.12 -12.39
CA ASN A 72 -1.77 6.34 -12.74
C ASN A 72 -2.92 6.61 -11.78
N MET A 73 -3.72 5.58 -11.46
CA MET A 73 -4.78 5.70 -10.43
C MET A 73 -4.21 6.07 -9.07
N LYS A 74 -3.07 5.49 -8.67
CA LYS A 74 -2.40 5.81 -7.41
C LYS A 74 -1.97 7.28 -7.37
N ALA A 75 -1.34 7.77 -8.44
CA ALA A 75 -0.94 9.16 -8.55
C ALA A 75 -2.13 10.12 -8.51
N GLU A 76 -3.24 9.78 -9.17
CA GLU A 76 -4.50 10.54 -9.11
C GLU A 76 -5.09 10.54 -7.70
N MET A 77 -5.10 9.39 -7.01
CA MET A 77 -5.57 9.29 -5.63
C MET A 77 -4.70 10.11 -4.68
N GLU A 78 -3.38 10.07 -4.83
CA GLU A 78 -2.43 10.88 -4.04
C GLU A 78 -2.62 12.38 -4.29
N TRP A 79 -2.79 12.78 -5.56
CA TRP A 79 -3.09 14.16 -5.93
C TRP A 79 -4.41 14.64 -5.33
N ASN A 80 -5.47 13.84 -5.48
CA ASN A 80 -6.79 14.15 -4.94
C ASN A 80 -6.80 14.18 -3.41
N ALA A 81 -6.06 13.30 -2.75
CA ALA A 81 -5.90 13.31 -1.29
C ALA A 81 -5.13 14.56 -0.81
N LYS A 82 -4.10 14.98 -1.55
CA LYS A 82 -3.34 16.20 -1.27
C LYS A 82 -4.20 17.46 -1.47
N GLU A 83 -4.90 17.55 -2.61
CA GLU A 83 -5.85 18.64 -2.89
C GLU A 83 -6.99 18.69 -1.88
N ALA A 84 -7.54 17.54 -1.49
CA ALA A 84 -8.56 17.45 -0.45
C ALA A 84 -8.01 17.85 0.92
N SER A 85 -6.75 17.51 1.23
CA SER A 85 -6.06 17.97 2.44
C SER A 85 -5.85 19.48 2.45
N GLU A 86 -5.54 20.09 1.30
CA GLU A 86 -5.30 21.54 1.17
C GLU A 86 -6.61 22.36 1.13
N ARG A 87 -7.72 21.78 0.65
CA ARG A 87 -9.05 22.42 0.65
C ARG A 87 -9.90 22.12 1.88
N CYS A 88 -9.62 21.05 2.61
CA CYS A 88 -10.45 20.55 3.70
C CYS A 88 -9.68 20.55 5.01
N ASP A 89 -9.37 21.74 5.53
CA ASP A 89 -8.97 21.93 6.93
C ASP A 89 -10.03 21.43 7.94
N LEU A 90 -11.23 21.07 7.46
CA LEU A 90 -12.28 20.44 8.26
C LEU A 90 -12.01 18.95 8.57
N PHE A 91 -11.12 18.27 7.83
CA PHE A 91 -10.95 16.80 7.91
C PHE A 91 -9.50 16.34 8.09
N THR A 92 -8.51 17.24 8.10
CA THR A 92 -7.07 16.92 8.30
C THR A 92 -6.72 16.47 9.73
N GLY A 93 -7.70 16.27 10.60
CA GLY A 93 -7.49 15.80 11.98
C GLY A 93 -6.84 16.83 12.90
N ARG A 94 -6.35 17.98 12.42
CA ARG A 94 -5.71 19.00 13.29
C ARG A 94 -6.71 19.90 14.02
N GLN A 95 -7.95 19.46 14.17
CA GLN A 95 -8.93 20.14 15.01
C GLN A 95 -8.62 19.82 16.47
N LYS A 96 -8.25 20.83 17.23
CA LYS A 96 -8.15 20.75 18.69
C LYS A 96 -9.46 21.21 19.31
N ILE A 97 -9.99 20.46 20.26
CA ILE A 97 -11.09 20.91 21.12
C ILE A 97 -10.48 21.65 22.29
N PHE A 98 -10.93 22.87 22.55
CA PHE A 98 -10.47 23.66 23.70
C PHE A 98 -11.54 23.68 24.79
N VAL A 99 -11.11 23.42 26.02
CA VAL A 99 -11.91 23.54 27.24
C VAL A 99 -11.31 24.69 28.04
N CYS A 100 -12.11 25.71 28.34
CA CYS A 100 -11.66 26.94 28.99
C CYS A 100 -12.46 27.17 30.26
N GLY A 101 -11.79 27.21 31.41
CA GLY A 101 -12.39 27.51 32.71
C GLY A 101 -13.33 26.43 33.21
N GLY A 102 -14.49 26.84 33.76
CA GLY A 102 -15.40 25.98 34.49
C GLY A 102 -15.16 26.07 36.00
N GLY A 103 -15.62 25.06 36.73
CA GLY A 103 -15.43 25.00 38.17
C GLY A 103 -15.97 23.70 38.76
N ASP A 104 -15.47 23.35 39.93
CA ASP A 104 -16.06 22.32 40.78
C ASP A 104 -16.96 22.97 41.85
N SER A 105 -17.40 22.18 42.84
CA SER A 105 -18.26 22.68 43.92
C SER A 105 -17.59 23.71 44.84
N LYS A 106 -16.28 23.96 44.68
CA LYS A 106 -15.48 24.78 45.61
C LYS A 106 -14.70 25.90 44.93
N THR A 107 -14.30 25.71 43.67
CA THR A 107 -13.35 26.59 42.98
C THR A 107 -13.67 26.72 41.50
N ASN A 108 -13.50 27.93 40.98
CA ASN A 108 -13.52 28.18 39.55
C ASN A 108 -12.13 27.99 38.99
N PHE A 109 -12.06 27.54 37.74
CA PHE A 109 -10.80 27.29 37.06
C PHE A 109 -10.49 28.41 36.06
N ASN A 110 -9.21 28.74 35.94
CA ASN A 110 -8.66 29.52 34.83
C ASN A 110 -7.87 28.63 33.85
N SER A 111 -7.82 27.32 34.09
CA SER A 111 -7.10 26.38 33.25
C SER A 111 -7.73 26.30 31.86
N VAL A 112 -6.86 26.04 30.88
CA VAL A 112 -7.24 25.82 29.50
C VAL A 112 -6.58 24.54 29.05
N GLU A 113 -7.36 23.65 28.47
CA GLU A 113 -6.90 22.35 28.01
C GLU A 113 -7.32 22.14 26.56
N SER A 114 -6.44 21.55 25.76
CA SER A 114 -6.73 21.20 24.37
C SER A 114 -6.66 19.70 24.16
N TYR A 115 -7.68 19.14 23.50
CA TYR A 115 -7.70 17.74 23.08
C TYR A 115 -7.40 17.63 21.59
N SER A 116 -6.43 16.80 21.25
CA SER A 116 -5.99 16.53 19.89
C SER A 116 -6.51 15.16 19.44
N TRP A 117 -7.41 15.12 18.46
CA TRP A 117 -7.94 13.86 17.91
C TRP A 117 -6.86 12.91 17.34
N PRO A 118 -5.85 13.38 16.58
CA PRO A 118 -4.83 12.50 16.00
C PRO A 118 -3.90 11.91 17.05
N GLU A 119 -3.64 12.65 18.13
CA GLU A 119 -2.73 12.26 19.20
C GLU A 119 -3.48 11.55 20.34
N ASN A 120 -4.82 11.60 20.31
CA ASN A 120 -5.72 11.09 21.34
C ASN A 120 -5.28 11.50 22.76
N SER A 121 -4.87 12.75 22.93
CA SER A 121 -4.27 13.25 24.16
C SER A 121 -4.73 14.65 24.50
N TRP A 122 -4.83 14.91 25.80
CA TRP A 122 -5.03 16.25 26.36
C TRP A 122 -3.69 16.96 26.57
N THR A 123 -3.64 18.24 26.24
CA THR A 123 -2.49 19.12 26.44
C THR A 123 -2.92 20.32 27.28
N VAL A 124 -2.11 20.68 28.27
CA VAL A 124 -2.31 21.91 29.05
C VAL A 124 -1.85 23.10 28.22
N GLU A 125 -2.75 24.06 28.05
CA GLU A 125 -2.52 25.31 27.30
C GLU A 125 -2.31 26.48 28.29
N PRO A 126 -1.86 27.66 27.81
CA PRO A 126 -1.76 28.85 28.64
C PRO A 126 -3.10 29.20 29.32
N ALA A 127 -3.06 29.36 30.65
CA ALA A 127 -4.24 29.66 31.45
C ALA A 127 -4.80 31.08 31.19
N MET A 128 -6.10 31.24 31.42
CA MET A 128 -6.78 32.55 31.44
C MET A 128 -6.29 33.40 32.61
N LYS A 129 -6.46 34.72 32.51
CA LYS A 129 -6.08 35.65 33.58
C LYS A 129 -7.05 35.55 34.75
N GLU A 130 -8.34 35.40 34.47
CA GLU A 130 -9.36 35.25 35.50
C GLU A 130 -10.00 33.86 35.47
N ALA A 131 -10.14 33.25 36.65
CA ALA A 131 -10.89 32.03 36.82
C ALA A 131 -12.39 32.32 36.68
N ARG A 132 -13.09 31.54 35.84
CA ARG A 132 -14.50 31.78 35.53
C ARG A 132 -15.26 30.48 35.32
N SER A 133 -16.40 30.33 36.00
CA SER A 133 -17.37 29.26 35.74
C SER A 133 -18.43 29.72 34.74
N ASP A 134 -18.99 28.76 34.02
CA ASP A 134 -20.00 28.97 32.96
C ASP A 134 -19.61 30.06 31.93
N PRO A 135 -18.36 30.11 31.44
CA PRO A 135 -18.00 31.07 30.41
C PRO A 135 -18.55 30.66 29.04
N SER A 136 -18.74 31.64 28.17
CA SER A 136 -19.01 31.39 26.74
C SER A 136 -17.72 31.59 25.95
N ALA A 137 -17.41 30.68 25.01
CA ALA A 137 -16.23 30.78 24.17
C ALA A 137 -16.57 30.77 22.67
N PHE A 138 -15.84 31.55 21.88
CA PHE A 138 -15.94 31.58 20.41
C PHE A 138 -14.58 31.79 19.73
N VAL A 139 -14.44 31.35 18.48
CA VAL A 139 -13.22 31.55 17.69
C VAL A 139 -13.46 32.65 16.68
N HIS A 140 -12.55 33.63 16.63
CA HIS A 140 -12.56 34.68 15.62
C HIS A 140 -11.12 35.02 15.22
N GLU A 141 -10.87 35.19 13.92
CA GLU A 141 -9.53 35.55 13.38
C GLU A 141 -8.37 34.75 14.00
N ARG A 142 -8.56 33.43 14.16
CA ARG A 142 -7.55 32.48 14.70
C ARG A 142 -7.20 32.69 16.17
N GLN A 143 -8.03 33.38 16.93
CA GLN A 143 -7.93 33.50 18.38
C GLN A 143 -9.19 32.94 19.04
N ILE A 144 -9.01 32.40 20.25
CA ILE A 144 -10.12 31.98 21.10
C ILE A 144 -10.48 33.15 22.00
N TYR A 145 -11.75 33.49 22.02
CA TYR A 145 -12.32 34.50 22.91
C TYR A 145 -13.19 33.81 23.94
N VAL A 146 -13.00 34.18 25.20
CA VAL A 146 -13.80 33.70 26.33
C VAL A 146 -14.47 34.90 26.97
N SER A 147 -15.79 34.92 26.93
CA SER A 147 -16.62 36.04 27.39
C SER A 147 -17.51 35.63 28.55
N GLY A 148 -17.64 36.52 29.52
CA GLY A 148 -18.60 36.40 30.61
C GLY A 148 -18.26 35.29 31.62
N GLY A 149 -19.29 34.82 32.32
CA GLY A 149 -19.19 33.81 33.37
C GLY A 149 -19.25 34.38 34.79
N TRP A 150 -18.97 33.52 35.78
CA TRP A 150 -18.91 33.87 37.20
C TRP A 150 -17.48 33.74 37.71
N THR A 151 -16.94 34.78 38.32
CA THR A 151 -15.53 34.81 38.81
C THR A 151 -15.35 34.25 40.22
N GLY A 152 -16.44 33.80 40.86
CA GLY A 152 -16.47 33.42 42.27
C GLY A 152 -17.03 34.52 43.16
N THR A 153 -16.86 35.78 42.77
CA THR A 153 -17.37 36.96 43.50
C THR A 153 -18.48 37.69 42.76
N GLN A 154 -18.38 37.80 41.44
CA GLN A 154 -19.36 38.50 40.59
C GLN A 154 -19.52 37.87 39.20
N ARG A 155 -20.65 38.18 38.55
CA ARG A 155 -20.80 37.98 37.12
C ARG A 155 -19.92 38.99 36.41
N THR A 156 -19.18 38.53 35.40
CA THR A 156 -18.33 39.37 34.58
C THR A 156 -18.92 39.51 33.20
N ASP A 157 -18.75 40.67 32.58
CA ASP A 157 -18.98 40.94 31.16
C ASP A 157 -17.66 41.05 30.39
N SER A 158 -16.53 40.83 31.09
CA SER A 158 -15.20 40.86 30.50
C SER A 158 -15.02 39.75 29.45
N ILE A 159 -14.24 40.09 28.43
CA ILE A 159 -13.79 39.18 27.39
C ILE A 159 -12.27 39.04 27.44
N GLU A 160 -11.79 37.81 27.40
CA GLU A 160 -10.37 37.49 27.30
C GLU A 160 -10.07 36.81 25.97
N SER A 161 -9.02 37.25 25.29
CA SER A 161 -8.53 36.64 24.06
C SER A 161 -7.27 35.82 24.35
N MET A 162 -7.23 34.59 23.82
CA MET A 162 -6.09 33.69 23.94
C MET A 162 -5.48 33.44 22.57
N ASN A 163 -4.17 33.72 22.48
CA ASN A 163 -3.36 33.37 21.32
C ASN A 163 -3.05 31.87 21.36
N VAL A 164 -3.91 31.08 20.75
CA VAL A 164 -3.57 29.71 20.38
C VAL A 164 -2.60 29.76 19.21
N LYS A 165 -1.50 28.99 19.30
CA LYS A 165 -0.53 28.84 18.20
C LYS A 165 -1.31 28.55 16.90
N PRO A 166 -0.87 29.09 15.75
CA PRO A 166 -1.64 29.04 14.51
C PRO A 166 -1.81 27.59 14.05
N TYR A 167 -2.88 26.95 14.53
CA TYR A 167 -3.43 25.76 13.94
C TYR A 167 -4.56 26.27 13.05
N HIS A 168 -4.40 26.01 11.76
CA HIS A 168 -5.36 26.36 10.74
C HIS A 168 -6.71 25.72 11.13
N HIS A 169 -7.67 26.58 11.51
CA HIS A 169 -9.08 26.29 11.80
C HIS A 169 -9.39 25.56 13.14
N CYS A 170 -9.82 26.32 14.15
CA CYS A 170 -10.43 25.79 15.38
C CYS A 170 -11.97 25.87 15.29
N LEU A 171 -12.66 24.75 15.49
CA LEU A 171 -14.11 24.73 15.73
C LEU A 171 -14.35 24.66 17.24
N LEU A 172 -15.14 25.59 17.78
CA LEU A 172 -15.72 25.45 19.12
C LEU A 172 -17.13 24.89 18.96
N LEU A 173 -17.38 23.69 19.48
CA LEU A 173 -18.73 23.22 19.70
C LEU A 173 -19.28 23.92 20.95
N SER A 174 -20.30 24.76 20.78
CA SER A 174 -21.17 25.17 21.89
C SER A 174 -21.92 23.94 22.39
N LEU A 175 -21.38 23.24 23.37
CA LEU A 175 -21.98 22.04 23.92
C LEU A 175 -23.15 22.40 24.85
N VAL A 176 -24.36 22.46 24.31
CA VAL A 176 -25.58 22.34 25.13
C VAL A 176 -26.00 20.87 25.32
N TRP A 177 -25.40 19.88 24.64
CA TRP A 177 -25.91 18.49 24.69
C TRP A 177 -24.86 17.36 24.57
N LEU A 178 -23.76 17.36 25.35
CA LEU A 178 -22.91 16.15 25.43
C LEU A 178 -22.29 15.91 26.81
N VAL A 179 -23.13 15.83 27.86
CA VAL A 179 -22.74 15.27 29.16
C VAL A 179 -23.22 13.80 29.31
N LEU A 180 -23.70 13.16 28.23
CA LEU A 180 -24.38 11.87 28.33
C LEU A 180 -23.84 10.77 27.41
N VAL A 181 -22.52 10.71 27.15
CA VAL A 181 -21.90 9.48 26.59
C VAL A 181 -20.45 9.29 27.10
N ILE A 182 -20.15 9.51 28.38
CA ILE A 182 -18.99 8.85 29.03
C ILE A 182 -19.35 8.59 30.49
N LYS A 183 -20.08 7.50 30.70
CA LYS A 183 -20.01 6.67 31.91
C LYS A 183 -20.27 5.23 31.52
#